data_AF-A0A7G9GL23-F1
#
_entry.id   AF-A0A7G9GL23-F1
#
_cell.length_a   1.000
_cell.length_b   1.000
_cell.length_c   1.000
_cell.angle_alpha   90.00
_cell.angle_beta   90.00
_cell.angle_gamma   90.00
#
_symmetry.space_group_name_H-M   'P 1'
#
loop_
_entity.id
_entity.type
_entity.pdbx_description
1 polymer ?
#
loop_
_entity_poly.entity_id
_entity_poly.type
_entity_poly.pdbx_seq_one_letter_code
_entity_poly.pdbx_strand_id
1 'polypeptide(L)'
;MREEMKYILKTKTTVFCFIILLMFNMFQLYNFVTREDVVTKESIKQEMKDLELFYMGLTSYVESTDSPKYKEVFEILYKNNLALANFHHQAYDQMDEDKTLKDYKKIILKLNILETLLEINLYADGNTVYPYYQEKYSLEIENHKDFINEEAFGFDTKRLSKLGGVATKDIQYKANCQKLEYYFKMLDQDMVEVTEKDINPWSYLIYHLGDQSYAETVIVMIGMLYTISCVMMLRKDHRLYLMCIQPTSLFRIVMKQVMMIALTYLLIIVLSLLIPVLLLGVQYGFDGLRQPVFMYKDGLTGFQLFDHGDVINYVGLSYLPTKENLGQTLEVSIPSEVQMTTFLNNMSLAVLLLTMKIITFITVTVSITFWLRKVPYIIMTGSVLVGYLFVSQLFYPHALSINPFSMENGFKILGGGATITYLHAILILIATWLVLIVFNKIISDKCSIE
;
A
#
# COMPACT_ATOMS: atom_id res chain seq x y z
N MET A 1 -32.83 -10.59 14.02
CA MET A 1 -31.81 -9.83 13.26
C MET A 1 -31.94 -8.32 13.47
N ARG A 2 -32.92 -7.61 12.86
CA ARG A 2 -33.03 -6.13 12.96
C ARG A 2 -33.08 -5.59 14.40
N GLU A 3 -33.92 -6.17 15.26
CA GLU A 3 -34.06 -5.73 16.66
C GLU A 3 -32.83 -6.07 17.52
N GLU A 4 -32.18 -7.21 17.27
CA GLU A 4 -30.92 -7.57 17.94
C GLU A 4 -29.77 -6.65 17.51
N MET A 5 -29.75 -6.21 16.25
CA MET A 5 -28.73 -5.30 15.73
C MET A 5 -28.87 -3.92 16.35
N LYS A 6 -30.10 -3.39 16.40
CA LYS A 6 -30.43 -2.15 17.10
C LYS A 6 -30.04 -2.23 18.58
N TYR A 7 -30.22 -3.38 19.22
CA TYR A 7 -29.81 -3.57 20.60
C TYR A 7 -28.30 -3.45 20.76
N ILE A 8 -27.52 -4.22 20.00
CA ILE A 8 -26.05 -4.20 20.07
C ILE A 8 -25.53 -2.78 19.79
N LEU A 9 -26.03 -2.12 18.74
CA LEU A 9 -25.62 -0.76 18.37
C LEU A 9 -25.87 0.29 19.47
N LYS A 10 -26.88 0.08 20.32
CA LYS A 10 -27.21 1.00 21.43
C LYS A 10 -26.44 0.71 22.71
N THR A 11 -25.55 -0.28 22.72
CA THR A 11 -24.80 -0.64 23.92
C THR A 11 -23.71 0.39 24.22
N LYS A 12 -23.44 0.58 25.52
CA LYS A 12 -22.28 1.37 25.97
C LYS A 12 -20.97 0.83 25.38
N THR A 13 -20.87 -0.48 25.19
CA THR A 13 -19.71 -1.16 24.59
C THR A 13 -19.48 -0.73 23.15
N THR A 14 -20.52 -0.69 22.31
CA THR A 14 -20.42 -0.24 20.91
C THR A 14 -20.02 1.22 20.83
N VAL A 15 -20.65 2.09 21.63
CA VAL A 15 -20.29 3.52 21.67
C VAL A 15 -18.84 3.72 22.12
N PHE A 16 -18.42 3.02 23.18
CA PHE A 16 -17.05 3.08 23.68
C PHE A 16 -16.03 2.59 22.64
N CYS A 17 -16.32 1.48 21.96
CA CYS A 17 -15.48 0.94 20.90
C CYS A 17 -15.37 1.92 19.72
N PHE A 18 -16.47 2.55 19.31
CA PHE A 18 -16.46 3.60 18.29
C PHE A 18 -15.62 4.80 18.71
N ILE A 19 -15.76 5.29 19.94
CA ILE A 19 -14.99 6.44 20.43
C ILE A 19 -13.49 6.11 20.47
N ILE A 20 -13.09 4.93 20.94
CA ILE A 20 -11.67 4.52 20.95
C ILE A 20 -11.11 4.48 19.53
N LEU A 21 -11.80 3.83 18.60
CA LEU A 21 -11.34 3.73 17.21
C LEU A 21 -11.28 5.11 16.56
N LEU A 22 -12.27 5.97 16.81
CA LEU A 22 -12.25 7.34 16.30
C LEU A 22 -11.10 8.17 16.87
N MET A 23 -10.89 8.14 18.19
CA MET A 23 -9.77 8.85 18.84
C MET A 23 -8.44 8.37 18.27
N PHE A 24 -8.27 7.07 18.07
CA PHE A 24 -7.06 6.53 17.48
C PHE A 24 -6.88 6.98 16.02
N ASN A 25 -7.93 6.91 15.21
CA ASN A 25 -7.89 7.34 13.82
C ASN A 25 -7.56 8.84 13.69
N MET A 26 -8.12 9.67 14.57
CA MET A 26 -7.81 11.10 14.64
C MET A 26 -6.39 11.38 15.11
N PHE A 27 -5.86 10.60 16.06
CA PHE A 27 -4.47 10.69 16.48
C PHE A 27 -3.51 10.32 15.34
N GLN A 28 -3.83 9.27 14.57
CA GLN A 28 -3.05 8.91 13.39
C GLN A 28 -3.16 9.95 12.28
N LEU A 29 -4.31 10.59 12.11
CA LEU A 29 -4.46 11.71 11.18
C LEU A 29 -3.56 12.87 11.59
N TYR A 30 -3.53 13.23 12.88
CA TYR A 30 -2.63 14.26 13.38
C TYR A 30 -1.17 13.91 13.06
N ASN A 31 -0.72 12.71 13.42
CA ASN A 31 0.64 12.27 13.12
C ASN A 31 0.95 12.30 11.63
N PHE A 32 0.00 11.89 10.78
CA PHE A 32 0.15 11.86 9.32
C PHE A 32 0.34 13.26 8.73
N VAL A 33 -0.40 14.26 9.22
CA VAL A 33 -0.35 15.65 8.74
C VAL A 33 0.89 16.39 9.27
N THR A 34 1.41 16.02 10.44
CA THR A 34 2.57 16.67 11.06
C THR A 34 3.91 15.99 10.75
N ARG A 35 3.97 15.07 9.79
CA ARG A 35 5.24 14.41 9.43
C ARG A 35 6.18 15.39 8.74
N GLU A 36 7.48 15.25 9.00
CA GLU A 36 8.52 16.12 8.44
C GLU A 36 8.70 15.91 6.94
N ASP A 37 8.34 14.73 6.42
CA ASP A 37 8.53 14.34 5.03
C ASP A 37 7.31 14.63 4.14
N VAL A 38 6.34 15.41 4.63
CA VAL A 38 5.17 15.80 3.84
C VAL A 38 5.57 16.63 2.61
N VAL A 39 5.00 16.27 1.46
CA VAL A 39 5.19 17.02 0.22
C VAL A 39 4.52 18.40 0.31
N THR A 40 5.34 19.44 0.20
CA THR A 40 4.94 20.85 0.16
C THR A 40 5.51 21.52 -1.09
N LYS A 41 5.06 22.75 -1.39
CA LYS A 41 5.65 23.52 -2.50
C LYS A 41 7.13 23.78 -2.24
N GLU A 42 7.46 24.13 -1.01
CA GLU A 42 8.82 24.44 -0.56
C GLU A 42 9.72 23.21 -0.63
N SER A 43 9.24 22.03 -0.20
CA SER A 43 10.02 20.80 -0.27
C SER A 43 10.34 20.42 -1.71
N ILE A 44 9.36 20.51 -2.62
CA ILE A 44 9.54 20.28 -4.06
C ILE A 44 10.56 21.27 -4.64
N LYS A 45 10.41 22.56 -4.33
CA LYS A 45 11.28 23.61 -4.86
C LYS A 45 12.73 23.42 -4.41
N GLN A 46 12.92 22.99 -3.16
CA GLN A 46 14.24 22.67 -2.63
C GLN A 46 14.83 21.42 -3.30
N GLU A 47 14.04 20.36 -3.46
CA GLU A 47 14.46 19.13 -4.14
C GLU A 47 14.93 19.38 -5.58
N MET A 48 14.18 20.18 -6.35
CA MET A 48 14.58 20.53 -7.72
C MET A 48 15.92 21.27 -7.75
N LYS A 49 16.14 22.20 -6.82
CA LYS A 49 17.39 22.94 -6.73
C LYS A 49 18.57 22.04 -6.33
N ASP A 50 18.34 21.12 -5.41
CA ASP A 50 19.38 20.19 -4.96
C ASP A 50 19.78 19.21 -6.09
N LEU A 51 18.81 18.74 -6.89
CA LEU A 51 19.07 17.92 -8.08
C LEU A 51 19.79 18.71 -9.18
N GLU A 52 19.40 19.95 -9.45
CA GLU A 52 20.14 20.84 -10.37
C GLU A 52 21.62 20.94 -9.97
N LEU A 53 21.89 21.27 -8.69
CA LEU A 53 23.24 21.40 -8.17
C LEU A 53 24.02 20.08 -8.25
N PHE A 54 23.36 18.95 -7.99
CA PHE A 54 23.95 17.63 -8.13
C PHE A 54 24.42 17.36 -9.56
N TYR A 55 23.57 17.57 -10.56
CA TYR A 55 23.93 17.35 -11.97
C TYR A 55 24.95 18.38 -12.49
N MET A 56 24.93 19.63 -12.01
CA MET A 56 25.99 20.61 -12.29
C MET A 56 27.35 20.16 -11.71
N GLY A 57 27.34 19.58 -10.50
CA GLY A 57 28.53 18.99 -9.89
C GLY A 57 29.10 17.84 -10.73
N LEU A 58 28.25 16.93 -11.20
CA LEU A 58 28.65 15.84 -12.10
C LEU A 58 29.19 16.36 -13.44
N THR A 59 28.58 17.41 -13.98
CA THR A 59 29.02 18.07 -15.21
C THR A 59 30.44 18.63 -15.05
N SER A 60 30.70 19.35 -13.96
CA SER A 60 32.01 19.93 -13.63
C SER A 60 33.08 18.86 -13.41
N TYR A 61 32.71 17.74 -12.77
CA TYR A 61 33.61 16.60 -12.57
C TYR A 61 34.06 16.00 -13.91
N VAL A 62 33.12 15.82 -14.85
CA VAL A 62 33.44 15.31 -16.19
C VAL A 62 34.35 16.29 -16.95
N GLU A 63 34.09 17.60 -16.91
CA GLU A 63 34.96 18.61 -17.54
C GLU A 63 36.40 18.58 -17.02
N SER A 64 36.56 18.31 -15.72
CA SER A 64 37.88 18.23 -15.08
C SER A 64 38.66 16.96 -15.41
N THR A 65 38.01 15.96 -16.03
CA THR A 65 38.62 14.65 -16.30
C THR A 65 39.22 14.60 -17.71
N ASP A 66 40.55 14.57 -17.81
CA ASP A 66 41.24 14.50 -19.10
C ASP A 66 41.64 13.04 -19.43
N SER A 67 40.80 12.32 -20.18
CA SER A 67 41.07 10.95 -20.63
C SER A 67 40.93 10.80 -22.14
N PRO A 68 42.04 10.73 -22.90
CA PRO A 68 42.01 10.56 -24.36
C PRO A 68 41.31 9.27 -24.80
N LYS A 69 41.40 8.21 -23.98
CA LYS A 69 40.83 6.89 -24.26
C LYS A 69 39.30 6.88 -24.26
N TYR A 70 38.67 7.78 -23.50
CA TYR A 70 37.23 7.81 -23.26
C TYR A 70 36.58 9.15 -23.62
N LYS A 71 37.25 9.96 -24.44
CA LYS A 71 36.81 11.32 -24.81
C LYS A 71 35.35 11.37 -25.28
N GLU A 72 34.95 10.43 -26.14
CA GLU A 72 33.58 10.36 -26.66
C GLU A 72 32.55 10.01 -25.56
N VAL A 73 32.89 9.08 -24.66
CA VAL A 73 32.03 8.69 -23.52
C VAL A 73 31.85 9.86 -22.55
N PHE A 74 32.94 10.57 -22.23
CA PHE A 74 32.89 11.75 -21.38
C PHE A 74 32.12 12.90 -22.04
N GLU A 75 32.23 13.10 -23.34
CA GLU A 75 31.42 14.12 -24.05
C GLU A 75 29.92 13.81 -23.97
N ILE A 76 29.53 12.54 -24.08
CA ILE A 76 28.13 12.11 -23.95
C ILE A 76 27.65 12.29 -22.51
N LEU A 77 28.43 11.87 -21.51
CA LEU A 77 28.10 12.04 -20.08
C LEU A 77 27.95 13.52 -19.69
N TYR A 78 28.89 14.35 -20.16
CA TYR A 78 28.84 15.79 -19.96
C TYR A 78 27.52 16.39 -20.46
N LYS A 79 27.18 16.10 -21.72
CA LYS A 79 25.95 16.62 -22.35
C LYS A 79 24.69 16.11 -21.67
N ASN A 80 24.68 14.85 -21.24
CA ASN A 80 23.56 14.26 -20.50
C ASN A 80 23.34 14.95 -19.15
N ASN A 81 24.40 15.07 -18.35
CA ASN A 81 24.31 15.73 -17.04
C ASN A 81 23.93 17.20 -17.16
N LEU A 82 24.45 17.90 -18.18
CA LEU A 82 24.08 19.29 -18.46
C LEU A 82 22.60 19.41 -18.86
N ALA A 83 22.09 18.48 -19.66
CA ALA A 83 20.67 18.44 -20.01
C ALA A 83 19.79 18.25 -18.78
N LEU A 84 20.12 17.28 -17.92
CA LEU A 84 19.40 17.03 -16.66
C LEU A 84 19.42 18.25 -15.74
N ALA A 85 20.60 18.87 -15.54
CA ALA A 85 20.71 20.11 -14.78
C ALA A 85 19.79 21.22 -15.33
N ASN A 86 19.75 21.40 -16.66
CA ASN A 86 18.87 22.36 -17.31
C ASN A 86 17.39 22.02 -17.13
N PHE A 87 17.01 20.73 -17.10
CA PHE A 87 15.63 20.33 -16.86
C PHE A 87 15.17 20.75 -15.47
N HIS A 88 15.98 20.45 -14.44
CA HIS A 88 15.69 20.85 -13.07
C HIS A 88 15.68 22.37 -12.90
N HIS A 89 16.61 23.09 -13.54
CA HIS A 89 16.64 24.55 -13.53
C HIS A 89 15.35 25.15 -14.12
N GLN A 90 14.93 24.67 -15.30
CA GLN A 90 13.68 25.13 -15.93
C GLN A 90 12.45 24.77 -15.09
N ALA A 91 12.44 23.60 -14.46
CA ALA A 91 11.38 23.22 -13.54
C ALA A 91 11.32 24.17 -12.34
N TYR A 92 12.46 24.49 -11.75
CA TYR A 92 12.61 25.43 -10.64
C TYR A 92 12.16 26.85 -11.01
N ASP A 93 12.56 27.36 -12.18
CA ASP A 93 12.17 28.70 -12.66
C ASP A 93 10.66 28.81 -12.89
N GLN A 94 10.01 27.70 -13.25
CA GLN A 94 8.56 27.64 -13.38
C GLN A 94 7.83 27.55 -12.03
N MET A 95 8.51 27.38 -10.90
CA MET A 95 7.92 27.24 -9.56
C MET A 95 7.77 28.60 -8.86
N ASP A 96 6.71 29.30 -9.27
CA ASP A 96 6.28 30.60 -8.74
C ASP A 96 5.30 30.47 -7.56
N GLU A 97 5.27 31.45 -6.66
CA GLU A 97 4.44 31.46 -5.44
C GLU A 97 2.94 31.35 -5.75
N ASP A 98 2.50 31.96 -6.85
CA ASP A 98 1.11 32.01 -7.30
C ASP A 98 0.57 30.65 -7.81
N LYS A 99 1.45 29.71 -8.16
CA LYS A 99 1.06 28.39 -8.67
C LYS A 99 0.63 27.45 -7.55
N THR A 100 -0.32 26.56 -7.83
CA THR A 100 -0.78 25.56 -6.85
C THR A 100 0.19 24.38 -6.72
N LEU A 101 0.05 23.57 -5.66
CA LEU A 101 0.82 22.32 -5.53
C LEU A 101 0.57 21.36 -6.71
N LYS A 102 -0.65 21.35 -7.26
CA LYS A 102 -0.99 20.57 -8.44
C LYS A 102 -0.18 21.01 -9.66
N ASP A 103 0.05 22.32 -9.81
CA ASP A 103 0.86 22.86 -10.92
C ASP A 103 2.32 22.45 -10.78
N TYR A 104 2.89 22.49 -9.57
CA TYR A 104 4.24 22.00 -9.30
C TYR A 104 4.38 20.53 -9.66
N LYS A 105 3.39 19.70 -9.30
CA LYS A 105 3.39 18.28 -9.67
C LYS A 105 3.23 18.02 -11.16
N LYS A 106 2.55 18.89 -11.91
CA LYS A 106 2.53 18.81 -13.38
C LYS A 106 3.92 19.09 -13.96
N ILE A 107 4.67 20.04 -13.38
CA ILE A 107 6.05 20.31 -13.77
C ILE A 107 6.94 19.09 -13.49
N ILE A 108 6.82 18.49 -12.30
CA ILE A 108 7.56 17.26 -11.95
C ILE A 108 7.19 16.10 -12.88
N LEU A 109 5.91 15.91 -13.19
CA LEU A 109 5.48 14.84 -14.10
C LEU A 109 6.16 14.98 -15.48
N LYS A 110 6.24 16.21 -16.00
CA LYS A 110 6.94 16.48 -17.25
C LYS A 110 8.43 16.13 -17.13
N LEU A 111 9.08 16.58 -16.06
CA LEU A 111 10.49 16.30 -15.79
C LEU A 111 10.75 14.78 -15.74
N ASN A 112 9.97 14.04 -14.95
CA ASN A 112 10.11 12.59 -14.79
C ASN A 112 9.94 11.85 -16.13
N ILE A 113 9.03 12.30 -17.01
CA ILE A 113 8.88 11.74 -18.36
C ILE A 113 10.16 11.96 -19.17
N LEU A 114 10.69 13.18 -19.18
CA LEU A 114 11.89 13.53 -19.95
C LEU A 114 13.12 12.75 -19.47
N GLU A 115 13.31 12.64 -18.16
CA GLU A 115 14.38 11.83 -17.56
C GLU A 115 14.25 10.36 -17.95
N THR A 116 13.04 9.79 -17.83
CA THR A 116 12.79 8.39 -18.17
C THR A 116 13.02 8.11 -19.66
N LEU A 117 12.70 9.04 -20.55
CA LEU A 117 13.00 8.92 -21.99
C LEU A 117 14.53 8.86 -22.23
N LEU A 118 15.32 9.70 -21.54
CA LEU A 118 16.78 9.65 -21.63
C LEU A 118 17.31 8.31 -21.11
N GLU A 119 16.82 7.83 -19.97
CA GLU A 119 17.25 6.56 -19.39
C GLU A 119 16.88 5.36 -20.28
N ILE A 120 15.72 5.34 -20.92
CA ILE A 120 15.37 4.27 -21.87
C ILE A 120 16.40 4.20 -22.99
N ASN A 121 16.80 5.33 -23.56
CA ASN A 121 17.79 5.37 -24.64
C ASN A 121 19.21 5.04 -24.16
N LEU A 122 19.53 5.29 -22.89
CA LEU A 122 20.78 4.83 -22.27
C LEU A 122 20.91 3.30 -22.30
N TYR A 123 19.79 2.60 -22.09
CA TYR A 123 19.72 1.14 -22.08
C TYR A 123 19.16 0.53 -23.37
N ALA A 124 18.92 1.32 -24.42
CA ALA A 124 18.47 0.83 -25.72
C ALA A 124 19.62 0.19 -26.52
N ASP A 125 19.26 -0.59 -27.53
CA ASP A 125 20.18 -1.15 -28.52
C ASP A 125 19.51 -1.18 -29.89
N GLY A 126 20.03 -0.39 -30.82
CA GLY A 126 19.42 -0.10 -32.11
C GLY A 126 19.27 -1.27 -33.08
N ASN A 127 19.59 -2.50 -32.67
CA ASN A 127 19.47 -3.72 -33.47
C ASN A 127 18.73 -4.87 -32.76
N THR A 128 18.07 -4.68 -31.61
CA THR A 128 17.61 -5.82 -30.77
C THR A 128 16.29 -5.61 -29.99
N VAL A 129 16.07 -6.47 -28.97
CA VAL A 129 14.93 -6.59 -28.03
C VAL A 129 14.64 -5.29 -27.25
N TYR A 130 15.55 -4.32 -27.25
CA TYR A 130 15.46 -3.06 -26.50
C TYR A 130 15.44 -1.86 -27.46
N PRO A 131 14.32 -1.58 -28.14
CA PRO A 131 14.21 -0.47 -29.07
C PRO A 131 14.43 0.89 -28.39
N TYR A 132 14.78 1.91 -29.18
CA TYR A 132 14.79 3.28 -28.66
C TYR A 132 13.38 3.75 -28.30
N TYR A 133 13.23 4.72 -27.39
CA TYR A 133 11.90 5.22 -27.02
C TYR A 133 11.14 5.77 -28.22
N GLN A 134 11.84 6.38 -29.18
CA GLN A 134 11.21 6.93 -30.39
C GLN A 134 10.58 5.85 -31.25
N GLU A 135 11.09 4.63 -31.20
CA GLU A 135 10.55 3.51 -31.97
C GLU A 135 9.38 2.87 -31.21
N LYS A 136 9.51 2.73 -29.88
CA LYS A 136 8.51 2.05 -29.04
C LYS A 136 7.29 2.91 -28.69
N TYR A 137 7.48 4.20 -28.41
CA TYR A 137 6.46 5.12 -27.86
C TYR A 137 6.18 6.33 -28.79
N SER A 138 6.43 6.18 -30.09
CA SER A 138 6.22 7.27 -31.07
C SER A 138 4.81 7.86 -31.04
N LEU A 139 3.79 7.02 -30.88
CA LEU A 139 2.39 7.44 -30.88
C LEU A 139 2.05 8.25 -29.62
N GLU A 140 2.47 7.75 -28.45
CA GLU A 140 2.22 8.39 -27.15
C GLU A 140 2.93 9.74 -27.06
N ILE A 141 4.17 9.83 -27.55
CA ILE A 141 4.93 11.08 -27.61
C ILE A 141 4.25 12.09 -28.53
N GLU A 142 3.78 11.66 -29.72
CA GLU A 142 3.08 12.54 -30.65
C GLU A 142 1.75 13.02 -30.05
N ASN A 143 0.99 12.14 -29.38
CA ASN A 143 -0.27 12.50 -28.72
C ASN A 143 -0.08 13.54 -27.61
N HIS A 144 1.09 13.55 -26.95
CA HIS A 144 1.40 14.44 -25.82
C HIS A 144 2.50 15.48 -26.15
N LYS A 145 2.73 15.75 -27.44
CA LYS A 145 3.84 16.57 -27.93
C LYS A 145 3.87 17.97 -27.32
N ASP A 146 2.71 18.60 -27.16
CA ASP A 146 2.59 19.94 -26.56
C ASP A 146 3.04 19.97 -25.09
N PHE A 147 2.83 18.88 -24.36
CA PHE A 147 3.22 18.76 -22.95
C PHE A 147 4.71 18.45 -22.82
N ILE A 148 5.19 17.44 -23.56
CA ILE A 148 6.57 16.94 -23.46
C ILE A 148 7.57 17.94 -24.06
N ASN A 149 7.28 18.46 -25.26
CA ASN A 149 8.11 19.39 -26.03
C ASN A 149 9.59 18.96 -26.14
N GLU A 150 9.85 17.83 -26.82
CA GLU A 150 11.20 17.24 -26.97
C GLU A 150 12.23 18.18 -27.62
N GLU A 151 11.78 19.08 -28.49
CA GLU A 151 12.66 19.98 -29.27
C GLU A 151 13.39 21.00 -28.39
N ALA A 152 12.90 21.26 -27.17
CA ALA A 152 13.50 22.20 -26.23
C ALA A 152 14.93 21.81 -25.78
N PHE A 153 15.36 20.57 -26.01
CA PHE A 153 16.51 19.98 -25.31
C PHE A 153 17.75 19.76 -26.16
N GLY A 154 17.66 19.89 -27.49
CA GLY A 154 18.83 20.05 -28.37
C GLY A 154 19.87 18.91 -28.38
N PHE A 155 19.55 17.72 -27.84
CA PHE A 155 20.49 16.60 -27.71
C PHE A 155 20.04 15.36 -28.50
N ASP A 156 20.99 14.70 -29.16
CA ASP A 156 20.76 13.46 -29.93
C ASP A 156 20.70 12.25 -28.98
N THR A 157 19.49 11.91 -28.55
CA THR A 157 19.25 10.84 -27.58
C THR A 157 19.65 9.46 -28.08
N LYS A 158 19.86 9.25 -29.40
CA LYS A 158 20.36 7.98 -29.95
C LYS A 158 21.83 7.72 -29.63
N ARG A 159 22.59 8.75 -29.24
CA ARG A 159 24.00 8.62 -28.83
C ARG A 159 24.18 8.04 -27.43
N LEU A 160 23.13 8.03 -26.60
CA LEU A 160 23.18 7.54 -25.22
C LEU A 160 23.41 6.03 -25.12
N SER A 161 23.00 5.24 -26.13
CA SER A 161 23.18 3.79 -26.12
C SER A 161 24.64 3.35 -26.01
N LYS A 162 25.59 4.22 -26.35
CA LYS A 162 27.03 4.00 -26.20
C LYS A 162 27.52 3.94 -24.74
N LEU A 163 26.71 4.42 -23.79
CA LEU A 163 27.02 4.44 -22.36
C LEU A 163 26.51 3.19 -21.61
N GLY A 164 25.62 2.38 -22.21
CA GLY A 164 24.98 1.26 -21.53
C GLY A 164 25.96 0.13 -21.13
N GLY A 165 25.91 -0.31 -19.87
CA GLY A 165 26.67 -1.45 -19.35
C GLY A 165 26.02 -2.82 -19.67
N VAL A 166 26.82 -3.90 -19.63
CA VAL A 166 26.39 -5.26 -20.07
C VAL A 166 25.63 -6.06 -19.00
N ALA A 167 25.77 -5.77 -17.70
CA ALA A 167 25.32 -6.70 -16.65
C ALA A 167 23.92 -6.46 -16.05
N THR A 168 23.24 -5.33 -16.33
CA THR A 168 21.91 -4.99 -15.76
C THR A 168 20.93 -4.37 -16.75
N LYS A 169 21.29 -4.33 -18.04
CA LYS A 169 20.58 -3.61 -19.11
C LYS A 169 19.10 -3.98 -19.23
N ASP A 170 18.76 -5.28 -19.16
CA ASP A 170 17.38 -5.77 -19.28
C ASP A 170 16.46 -5.25 -18.16
N ILE A 171 16.94 -5.32 -16.92
CA ILE A 171 16.16 -4.96 -15.73
C ILE A 171 15.87 -3.47 -15.73
N GLN A 172 16.91 -2.64 -15.94
CA GLN A 172 16.78 -1.18 -15.95
C GLN A 172 15.92 -0.69 -17.13
N TYR A 173 16.14 -1.23 -18.33
CA TYR A 173 15.33 -0.88 -19.50
C TYR A 173 13.84 -1.20 -19.28
N LYS A 174 13.52 -2.39 -18.76
CA LYS A 174 12.13 -2.79 -18.47
C LYS A 174 11.49 -1.93 -17.39
N ALA A 175 12.23 -1.64 -16.30
CA ALA A 175 11.75 -0.78 -15.22
C ALA A 175 11.39 0.63 -15.74
N ASN A 176 12.25 1.21 -16.59
CA ASN A 176 12.03 2.55 -17.13
C ASN A 176 10.90 2.58 -18.17
N CYS A 177 10.75 1.51 -18.96
CA CYS A 177 9.55 1.35 -19.78
C CYS A 177 8.26 1.34 -18.93
N GLN A 178 8.25 0.63 -17.80
CA GLN A 178 7.09 0.59 -16.90
C GLN A 178 6.81 1.94 -16.22
N LYS A 179 7.86 2.67 -15.81
CA LYS A 179 7.74 4.05 -15.31
C LYS A 179 7.13 4.97 -16.36
N LEU A 180 7.59 4.90 -17.61
CA LEU A 180 7.09 5.75 -18.68
C LEU A 180 5.63 5.44 -19.02
N GLU A 181 5.27 4.15 -19.11
CA GLU A 181 3.87 3.72 -19.29
C GLU A 181 2.97 4.22 -18.14
N TYR A 182 3.49 4.27 -16.92
CA TYR A 182 2.80 4.83 -15.77
C TYR A 182 2.54 6.33 -15.92
N TYR A 183 3.56 7.10 -16.33
CA TYR A 183 3.43 8.54 -16.56
C TYR A 183 2.47 8.86 -17.72
N PHE A 184 2.55 8.14 -18.84
CA PHE A 184 1.62 8.34 -19.96
C PHE A 184 0.17 8.07 -19.55
N LYS A 185 -0.08 7.01 -18.78
CA LYS A 185 -1.43 6.74 -18.28
C LYS A 185 -1.96 7.84 -17.36
N MET A 186 -1.09 8.50 -16.58
CA MET A 186 -1.50 9.66 -15.79
C MET A 186 -1.83 10.87 -16.68
N LEU A 187 -1.06 11.11 -17.74
CA LEU A 187 -1.34 12.16 -18.72
C LEU A 187 -2.67 11.92 -19.44
N ASP A 188 -2.92 10.70 -19.92
CA ASP A 188 -4.17 10.32 -20.58
C ASP A 188 -5.41 10.56 -19.71
N GLN A 189 -5.23 10.59 -18.38
CA GLN A 189 -6.29 10.79 -17.39
C GLN A 189 -6.30 12.20 -16.77
N ASP A 190 -5.44 13.12 -17.23
CA ASP A 190 -5.18 14.45 -16.65
C ASP A 190 -4.96 14.41 -15.12
N MET A 191 -4.19 13.42 -14.67
CA MET A 191 -3.84 13.23 -13.27
C MET A 191 -2.40 13.66 -12.99
N VAL A 192 -2.17 14.10 -11.76
CA VAL A 192 -0.82 14.26 -11.20
C VAL A 192 -0.57 13.12 -10.23
N GLU A 193 0.70 12.76 -10.05
CA GLU A 193 1.08 11.69 -9.14
C GLU A 193 0.69 12.03 -7.70
N VAL A 194 0.11 11.02 -7.03
CA VAL A 194 -0.16 11.05 -5.60
C VAL A 194 0.77 10.04 -4.93
N THR A 195 1.50 10.48 -3.92
CA THR A 195 2.50 9.72 -3.17
C THR A 195 2.05 9.53 -1.72
N GLU A 196 2.64 8.59 -1.00
CA GLU A 196 2.44 8.33 0.43
C GLU A 196 2.72 9.53 1.35
N LYS A 197 3.47 10.51 0.85
CA LYS A 197 3.87 11.74 1.54
C LYS A 197 2.91 12.92 1.31
N ASP A 198 2.00 12.81 0.35
CA ASP A 198 1.00 13.85 0.13
C ASP A 198 -0.08 13.86 1.21
N ILE A 199 -0.49 15.05 1.64
CA ILE A 199 -1.67 15.19 2.50
C ILE A 199 -2.93 15.01 1.64
N ASN A 200 -3.46 13.79 1.59
CA ASN A 200 -4.76 13.47 0.98
C ASN A 200 -5.36 12.19 1.59
N PRO A 201 -6.66 11.91 1.33
CA PRO A 201 -7.35 10.78 1.96
C PRO A 201 -6.73 9.41 1.66
N TRP A 202 -6.17 9.24 0.47
CA TRP A 202 -5.69 7.96 -0.03
C TRP A 202 -4.32 7.64 0.53
N SER A 203 -3.42 8.61 0.56
CA SER A 203 -2.12 8.50 1.23
C SER A 203 -2.29 8.26 2.73
N TYR A 204 -3.29 8.90 3.36
CA TYR A 204 -3.65 8.60 4.75
C TYR A 204 -4.08 7.14 4.91
N LEU A 205 -4.94 6.62 4.04
CA LEU A 205 -5.39 5.23 4.11
C LEU A 205 -4.24 4.23 3.91
N ILE A 206 -3.28 4.52 3.04
CA ILE A 206 -2.09 3.66 2.85
C ILE A 206 -1.20 3.71 4.08
N TYR A 207 -0.87 4.91 4.58
CA TYR A 207 -0.09 5.08 5.79
C TYR A 207 -0.73 4.36 6.98
N HIS A 208 -2.05 4.50 7.10
CA HIS A 208 -2.81 3.98 8.23
C HIS A 208 -3.11 2.48 8.13
N LEU A 209 -3.45 1.96 6.95
CA LEU A 209 -3.81 0.54 6.77
C LEU A 209 -2.65 -0.34 6.30
N GLY A 210 -1.62 0.24 5.66
CA GLY A 210 -0.48 -0.48 5.07
C GLY A 210 0.80 -0.36 5.89
N ASP A 211 1.26 0.86 6.15
CA ASP A 211 2.63 1.11 6.64
C ASP A 211 2.82 0.78 8.13
N GLN A 212 1.93 1.27 8.99
CA GLN A 212 2.09 1.24 10.45
C GLN A 212 1.69 -0.11 11.12
N SER A 213 1.45 -1.18 10.34
CA SER A 213 0.88 -2.46 10.83
C SER A 213 -0.39 -2.31 11.70
N TYR A 214 -1.01 -1.13 11.65
CA TYR A 214 -2.08 -0.70 12.56
C TYR A 214 -3.34 -1.52 12.33
N ALA A 215 -3.75 -1.66 11.07
CA ALA A 215 -4.94 -2.39 10.69
C ALA A 215 -4.90 -3.85 11.15
N GLU A 216 -3.71 -4.44 11.17
CA GLU A 216 -3.53 -5.86 11.46
C GLU A 216 -3.47 -6.16 12.94
N THR A 217 -2.94 -5.23 13.72
CA THR A 217 -2.69 -5.43 15.14
C THR A 217 -3.80 -4.77 15.96
N VAL A 218 -4.01 -3.47 15.80
CA VAL A 218 -4.89 -2.69 16.68
C VAL A 218 -6.36 -2.91 16.32
N ILE A 219 -6.74 -2.84 15.05
CA ILE A 219 -8.14 -3.08 14.64
C ILE A 219 -8.57 -4.52 14.99
N VAL A 220 -7.71 -5.51 14.75
CA VAL A 220 -8.04 -6.90 15.08
C VAL A 220 -8.11 -7.10 16.60
N MET A 221 -7.17 -6.55 17.38
CA MET A 221 -7.18 -6.60 18.84
C MET A 221 -8.44 -5.98 19.44
N ILE A 222 -8.80 -4.76 19.02
CA ILE A 222 -10.02 -4.09 19.49
C ILE A 222 -11.25 -4.93 19.12
N GLY A 223 -11.26 -5.58 17.95
CA GLY A 223 -12.34 -6.47 17.52
C GLY A 223 -12.50 -7.68 18.41
N MET A 224 -11.39 -8.29 18.86
CA MET A 224 -11.43 -9.39 19.82
C MET A 224 -11.97 -8.94 21.18
N LEU A 225 -11.47 -7.82 21.72
CA LEU A 225 -11.93 -7.26 23.00
C LEU A 225 -13.42 -6.86 22.96
N TYR A 226 -13.84 -6.26 21.86
CA TYR A 226 -15.25 -5.93 21.59
C TYR A 226 -16.11 -7.18 21.57
N THR A 227 -15.64 -8.25 20.92
CA THR A 227 -16.35 -9.53 20.85
C THR A 227 -16.52 -10.16 22.23
N ILE A 228 -15.45 -10.23 23.03
CA ILE A 228 -15.50 -10.72 24.42
C ILE A 228 -16.55 -9.94 25.21
N SER A 229 -16.50 -8.61 25.13
CA SER A 229 -17.42 -7.71 25.84
C SER A 229 -18.88 -7.93 25.43
N CYS A 230 -19.15 -8.11 24.13
CA CYS A 230 -20.49 -8.39 23.61
C CYS A 230 -21.03 -9.73 24.13
N VAL A 231 -20.22 -10.79 24.09
CA VAL A 231 -20.66 -12.12 24.56
C VAL A 231 -20.84 -12.12 26.08
N MET A 232 -19.99 -11.43 26.83
CA MET A 232 -20.16 -11.25 28.28
C MET A 232 -21.45 -10.52 28.64
N MET A 233 -21.81 -9.48 27.86
CA MET A 233 -23.08 -8.77 28.04
C MET A 233 -24.27 -9.70 27.78
N LEU A 234 -24.24 -10.50 26.70
CA LEU A 234 -25.30 -11.48 26.40
C LEU A 234 -25.48 -12.51 27.53
N ARG A 235 -24.40 -12.88 28.21
CA ARG A 235 -24.44 -13.76 29.39
C ARG A 235 -25.05 -13.07 30.61
N LYS A 236 -24.60 -11.86 30.92
CA LYS A 236 -25.11 -11.08 32.06
C LYS A 236 -26.62 -10.83 31.92
N ASP A 237 -27.08 -10.54 30.72
CA ASP A 237 -28.50 -10.27 30.43
C ASP A 237 -29.36 -11.56 30.34
N HIS A 238 -28.80 -12.74 30.65
CA HIS A 238 -29.44 -14.05 30.56
C HIS A 238 -30.00 -14.41 29.16
N ARG A 239 -29.67 -13.61 28.14
CA ARG A 239 -30.11 -13.81 26.77
C ARG A 239 -29.46 -15.02 26.13
N LEU A 240 -28.21 -15.31 26.49
CA LEU A 240 -27.54 -16.52 26.04
C LEU A 240 -28.31 -17.78 26.45
N TYR A 241 -28.80 -17.83 27.70
CA TYR A 241 -29.61 -18.94 28.20
C TYR A 241 -30.92 -19.06 27.43
N LEU A 242 -31.63 -17.95 27.20
CA LEU A 242 -32.88 -17.93 26.42
C LEU A 242 -32.67 -18.38 24.96
N MET A 243 -31.54 -18.04 24.35
CA MET A 243 -31.19 -18.51 23.01
C MET A 243 -30.96 -20.03 22.98
N CYS A 244 -30.31 -20.58 24.00
CA CYS A 244 -30.03 -22.02 24.10
C CYS A 244 -31.27 -22.89 24.38
N ILE A 245 -32.37 -22.31 24.87
CA ILE A 245 -33.65 -23.02 25.09
C ILE A 245 -34.44 -23.20 23.78
N GLN A 246 -34.17 -22.36 22.77
CA GLN A 246 -34.87 -22.48 21.49
C GLN A 246 -34.49 -23.80 20.79
N PRO A 247 -35.41 -24.43 20.03
CA PRO A 247 -35.15 -25.68 19.28
C PRO A 247 -34.29 -25.40 18.04
N THR A 248 -33.12 -24.79 18.25
CA THR A 248 -32.14 -24.42 17.24
C THR A 248 -30.78 -24.94 17.67
N SER A 249 -30.00 -25.45 16.73
CA SER A 249 -28.66 -25.95 17.05
C SER A 249 -27.78 -24.84 17.62
N LEU A 250 -26.96 -25.18 18.62
CA LEU A 250 -26.00 -24.25 19.22
C LEU A 250 -25.05 -23.67 18.16
N PHE A 251 -24.67 -24.46 17.16
CA PHE A 251 -23.93 -23.99 15.99
C PHE A 251 -24.61 -22.80 15.29
N ARG A 252 -25.92 -22.89 15.04
CA ARG A 252 -26.68 -21.81 14.38
C ARG A 252 -26.73 -20.56 15.25
N ILE A 253 -26.80 -20.71 16.58
CA ILE A 253 -26.75 -19.59 17.53
C ILE A 253 -25.38 -18.91 17.49
N VAL A 254 -24.29 -19.69 17.54
CA VAL A 254 -22.90 -19.18 17.48
C VAL A 254 -22.68 -18.41 16.17
N MET A 255 -23.01 -19.00 15.02
CA MET A 255 -22.82 -18.34 13.72
C MET A 255 -23.66 -17.08 13.56
N LYS A 256 -24.88 -17.06 14.13
CA LYS A 256 -25.70 -15.85 14.18
C LYS A 256 -25.00 -14.75 14.99
N GLN A 257 -24.40 -15.06 16.13
CA GLN A 257 -23.66 -14.06 16.91
C GLN A 257 -22.40 -13.58 16.19
N VAL A 258 -21.65 -14.48 15.54
CA VAL A 258 -20.50 -14.10 14.69
C VAL A 258 -20.93 -13.07 13.66
N MET A 259 -22.00 -13.35 12.89
CA MET A 259 -22.50 -12.43 11.86
C MET A 259 -22.90 -11.07 12.44
N MET A 260 -23.63 -11.06 13.56
CA MET A 260 -24.13 -9.83 14.17
C MET A 260 -23.00 -8.96 14.75
N ILE A 261 -22.04 -9.58 15.45
CA ILE A 261 -20.89 -8.88 16.03
C ILE A 261 -19.97 -8.38 14.91
N ALA A 262 -19.69 -9.22 13.90
CA ALA A 262 -18.86 -8.84 12.76
C ALA A 262 -19.45 -7.67 11.98
N LEU A 263 -20.74 -7.73 11.61
CA LEU A 263 -21.38 -6.64 10.87
C LEU A 263 -21.40 -5.33 11.67
N THR A 264 -21.68 -5.41 12.98
CA THR A 264 -21.65 -4.24 13.85
C THR A 264 -20.24 -3.66 13.95
N TYR A 265 -19.23 -4.52 14.13
CA TYR A 265 -17.85 -4.09 14.28
C TYR A 265 -17.28 -3.48 12.99
N LEU A 266 -17.56 -4.09 11.83
CA LEU A 266 -17.20 -3.54 10.53
C LEU A 266 -17.84 -2.16 10.30
N LEU A 267 -19.10 -1.98 10.70
CA LEU A 267 -19.76 -0.68 10.63
C LEU A 267 -19.08 0.36 11.54
N ILE A 268 -18.64 -0.03 12.74
CA ILE A 268 -17.86 0.86 13.62
C ILE A 268 -16.55 1.29 12.93
N ILE A 269 -15.80 0.35 12.36
CA ILE A 269 -14.53 0.62 11.65
C ILE A 269 -14.76 1.57 10.47
N VAL A 270 -15.77 1.28 9.64
CA VAL A 270 -16.09 2.11 8.47
C VAL A 270 -16.44 3.53 8.90
N LEU A 271 -17.30 3.70 9.91
CA LEU A 271 -17.69 5.02 10.38
C LEU A 271 -16.52 5.78 11.03
N SER A 272 -15.65 5.10 11.78
CA SER A 272 -14.51 5.75 12.43
C SER A 272 -13.42 6.14 11.44
N LEU A 273 -13.23 5.40 10.34
CA LEU A 273 -12.30 5.74 9.26
C LEU A 273 -12.87 6.78 8.29
N LEU A 274 -14.19 6.80 8.11
CA LEU A 274 -14.84 7.74 7.20
C LEU A 274 -14.62 9.19 7.62
N ILE A 275 -14.62 9.49 8.93
CA ILE A 275 -14.43 10.85 9.45
C ILE A 275 -13.10 11.48 8.98
N PRO A 276 -11.91 10.90 9.27
CA PRO A 276 -10.65 11.48 8.80
C PRO A 276 -10.53 11.52 7.26
N VAL A 277 -11.05 10.50 6.57
CA VAL A 277 -11.09 10.47 5.09
C VAL A 277 -11.91 11.63 4.53
N LEU A 278 -13.07 11.93 5.13
CA LEU A 278 -13.91 13.06 4.72
C LEU A 278 -13.25 14.41 5.04
N LEU A 279 -12.61 14.53 6.21
CA LEU A 279 -11.89 15.76 6.59
C LEU A 279 -10.79 16.09 5.56
N LEU A 280 -9.97 15.10 5.22
CA LEU A 280 -8.94 15.25 4.19
C LEU A 280 -9.56 15.48 2.81
N GLY A 281 -10.64 14.79 2.46
CA GLY A 281 -11.18 14.85 1.11
C GLY A 281 -11.93 16.14 0.81
N VAL A 282 -12.53 16.78 1.82
CA VAL A 282 -13.08 18.14 1.69
C VAL A 282 -11.98 19.17 1.44
N GLN A 283 -10.80 18.98 2.04
CA GLN A 283 -9.68 19.93 1.92
C GLN A 283 -8.82 19.70 0.67
N TYR A 284 -8.57 18.45 0.31
CA TYR A 284 -7.56 18.05 -0.69
C TYR A 284 -8.13 17.25 -1.87
N GLY A 285 -9.43 16.94 -1.86
CA GLY A 285 -10.12 16.21 -2.93
C GLY A 285 -10.05 14.69 -2.81
N PHE A 286 -10.74 14.01 -3.73
CA PHE A 286 -10.92 12.54 -3.75
C PHE A 286 -10.39 11.87 -5.03
N ASP A 287 -9.62 12.59 -5.85
CA ASP A 287 -9.25 12.13 -7.19
C ASP A 287 -8.25 10.94 -7.20
N GLY A 288 -7.63 10.62 -6.07
CA GLY A 288 -6.63 9.55 -5.96
C GLY A 288 -7.13 8.10 -6.13
N LEU A 289 -8.43 7.82 -6.15
CA LEU A 289 -8.94 6.44 -6.36
C LEU A 289 -8.59 5.86 -7.72
N ARG A 290 -8.48 6.71 -8.74
CA ARG A 290 -8.20 6.31 -10.12
C ARG A 290 -6.70 6.22 -10.41
N GLN A 291 -5.86 6.64 -9.46
CA GLN A 291 -4.41 6.65 -9.62
C GLN A 291 -3.93 5.28 -10.11
N PRO A 292 -3.14 5.24 -11.19
CA PRO A 292 -2.44 4.03 -11.52
C PRO A 292 -1.57 3.63 -10.34
N VAL A 293 -1.53 2.34 -10.06
CA VAL A 293 -0.64 1.77 -9.06
C VAL A 293 -0.11 0.44 -9.57
N PHE A 294 1.06 0.08 -9.09
CA PHE A 294 1.66 -1.21 -9.36
C PHE A 294 1.21 -2.24 -8.32
N MET A 295 1.13 -3.48 -8.77
CA MET A 295 0.82 -4.64 -7.98
C MET A 295 1.71 -5.77 -8.46
N TYR A 296 2.21 -6.59 -7.53
CA TYR A 296 3.05 -7.72 -7.88
C TYR A 296 2.21 -8.81 -8.56
N LYS A 297 2.47 -9.08 -9.85
CA LYS A 297 1.60 -9.92 -10.69
C LYS A 297 1.52 -11.35 -10.17
N ASP A 298 2.67 -11.91 -9.82
CA ASP A 298 2.77 -13.27 -9.29
C ASP A 298 2.32 -13.35 -7.82
N GLY A 299 2.22 -12.20 -7.14
CA GLY A 299 1.68 -12.07 -5.79
C GLY A 299 0.20 -12.40 -5.68
N LEU A 300 -0.55 -12.33 -6.79
CA LEU A 300 -1.97 -12.69 -6.79
C LEU A 300 -2.22 -14.20 -6.84
N THR A 301 -1.39 -14.94 -7.58
CA THR A 301 -1.65 -16.34 -7.94
C THR A 301 -0.46 -17.22 -7.61
N GLY A 302 -0.65 -18.20 -6.74
CA GLY A 302 0.36 -19.22 -6.45
C GLY A 302 0.44 -19.58 -4.97
N PHE A 303 1.25 -20.59 -4.67
CA PHE A 303 1.59 -21.02 -3.31
C PHE A 303 3.08 -20.78 -2.99
N GLN A 304 3.80 -20.17 -3.92
CA GLN A 304 5.23 -19.91 -3.76
C GLN A 304 5.40 -18.86 -2.67
N LEU A 305 6.30 -19.16 -1.74
CA LEU A 305 6.77 -18.18 -0.79
C LEU A 305 7.79 -17.31 -1.50
N PHE A 306 7.70 -16.00 -1.31
CA PHE A 306 8.64 -15.07 -1.89
C PHE A 306 9.75 -14.74 -0.90
N ASP A 307 10.96 -14.63 -1.44
CA ASP A 307 12.12 -14.05 -0.77
C ASP A 307 12.50 -12.79 -1.56
N HIS A 308 11.76 -11.72 -1.30
CA HIS A 308 12.07 -10.40 -1.83
C HIS A 308 12.99 -9.70 -0.84
N GLY A 309 14.14 -9.21 -1.31
CA GLY A 309 15.13 -8.54 -0.45
C GLY A 309 14.55 -7.40 0.37
N ASP A 310 15.19 -7.11 1.50
CA ASP A 310 14.63 -6.38 2.65
C ASP A 310 14.12 -4.94 2.40
N VAL A 311 14.39 -4.33 1.23
CA VAL A 311 14.09 -2.92 0.99
C VAL A 311 12.81 -2.76 0.18
N ILE A 312 11.75 -2.34 0.85
CA ILE A 312 10.46 -2.03 0.23
C ILE A 312 10.30 -0.51 0.16
N ASN A 313 9.95 0.04 -1.01
CA ASN A 313 9.75 1.48 -1.20
C ASN A 313 8.41 1.80 -1.86
N TYR A 314 8.02 3.07 -1.79
CA TYR A 314 6.83 3.59 -2.45
C TYR A 314 7.15 4.10 -3.87
N VAL A 315 6.26 3.79 -4.81
CA VAL A 315 6.18 4.42 -6.14
C VAL A 315 4.76 4.94 -6.31
N GLY A 316 4.58 6.25 -6.14
CA GLY A 316 3.27 6.86 -5.92
C GLY A 316 2.57 6.22 -4.71
N LEU A 317 1.38 5.66 -4.94
CA LEU A 317 0.61 4.91 -3.93
C LEU A 317 0.94 3.40 -3.91
N SER A 318 1.94 2.95 -4.66
CA SER A 318 2.30 1.52 -4.76
C SER A 318 3.39 1.19 -3.76
N TYR A 319 3.27 0.09 -3.02
CA TYR A 319 4.30 -0.40 -2.10
C TYR A 319 5.00 -1.59 -2.75
N LEU A 320 6.27 -1.47 -3.12
CA LEU A 320 6.97 -2.45 -3.96
C LEU A 320 8.34 -2.86 -3.39
N PRO A 321 8.73 -4.14 -3.48
CA PRO A 321 10.09 -4.53 -3.17
C PRO A 321 11.03 -3.89 -4.18
N THR A 322 12.10 -3.32 -3.67
CA THR A 322 13.16 -2.68 -4.47
C THR A 322 14.46 -3.41 -4.23
N LYS A 323 15.22 -3.65 -5.29
CA LYS A 323 16.59 -4.12 -5.13
C LYS A 323 17.46 -2.89 -4.90
N GLU A 324 18.15 -2.83 -3.76
CA GLU A 324 19.26 -1.90 -3.59
C GLU A 324 20.30 -2.20 -4.66
N ASN A 325 20.41 -1.31 -5.65
CA ASN A 325 21.55 -1.32 -6.54
C ASN A 325 22.74 -0.77 -5.74
N LEU A 326 23.66 -1.67 -5.38
CA LEU A 326 24.97 -1.32 -4.82
C LEU A 326 25.62 -0.21 -5.68
N GLY A 327 25.61 1.03 -5.16
CA GLY A 327 26.44 2.13 -5.67
C GLY A 327 25.73 3.26 -6.41
N GLN A 328 24.40 3.28 -6.54
CA GLN A 328 23.67 4.46 -7.04
C GLN A 328 22.48 4.77 -6.15
N THR A 329 22.66 5.80 -5.33
CA THR A 329 21.59 6.46 -4.59
C THR A 329 20.53 7.00 -5.55
N LEU A 330 19.26 6.71 -5.27
CA LEU A 330 18.00 7.38 -5.70
C LEU A 330 17.09 6.71 -6.73
N GLU A 331 17.49 5.66 -7.45
CA GLU A 331 16.56 5.00 -8.39
C GLU A 331 15.93 3.72 -7.82
N VAL A 332 14.68 3.85 -7.38
CA VAL A 332 13.79 2.70 -7.17
C VAL A 332 13.57 2.02 -8.52
N SER A 333 14.22 0.87 -8.72
CA SER A 333 13.96 0.01 -9.88
C SER A 333 12.62 -0.70 -9.67
N ILE A 334 11.65 -0.39 -10.53
CA ILE A 334 10.35 -1.06 -10.54
C ILE A 334 10.59 -2.51 -11.00
N PRO A 335 10.22 -3.54 -10.22
CA PRO A 335 10.41 -4.93 -10.63
C PRO A 335 9.62 -5.24 -11.90
N SER A 336 10.24 -5.93 -12.86
CA SER A 336 9.59 -6.30 -14.13
C SER A 336 8.35 -7.19 -13.96
N GLU A 337 8.19 -7.83 -12.80
CA GLU A 337 7.09 -8.74 -12.42
C GLU A 337 5.85 -8.00 -11.91
N VAL A 338 5.84 -6.66 -11.91
CA VAL A 338 4.66 -5.89 -11.51
C VAL A 338 3.71 -5.62 -12.68
N GLN A 339 2.43 -5.47 -12.35
CA GLN A 339 1.38 -5.08 -13.27
C GLN A 339 0.69 -3.81 -12.76
N MET A 340 0.34 -2.93 -13.70
CA MET A 340 -0.40 -1.72 -13.38
C MET A 340 -1.91 -1.98 -13.28
N THR A 341 -2.51 -1.45 -12.23
CA THR A 341 -3.95 -1.48 -11.94
C THR A 341 -4.39 -0.10 -11.45
N THR A 342 -5.59 0.01 -10.90
CA THR A 342 -6.08 1.24 -10.25
C THR A 342 -5.98 1.12 -8.74
N PHE A 343 -5.77 2.24 -8.06
CA PHE A 343 -5.70 2.25 -6.61
C PHE A 343 -6.97 1.69 -5.96
N LEU A 344 -8.14 1.97 -6.53
CA LEU A 344 -9.41 1.37 -6.10
C LEU A 344 -9.38 -0.16 -6.07
N ASN A 345 -8.83 -0.80 -7.11
CA ASN A 345 -8.74 -2.26 -7.17
C ASN A 345 -7.80 -2.81 -6.08
N ASN A 346 -6.61 -2.22 -5.92
CA ASN A 346 -5.66 -2.62 -4.89
C ASN A 346 -6.23 -2.41 -3.48
N MET A 347 -6.83 -1.25 -3.21
CA MET A 347 -7.48 -0.96 -1.93
C MET A 347 -8.62 -1.95 -1.65
N SER A 348 -9.44 -2.28 -2.65
CA SER A 348 -10.55 -3.23 -2.49
C SER A 348 -10.07 -4.64 -2.11
N LEU A 349 -9.00 -5.11 -2.75
CA LEU A 349 -8.37 -6.40 -2.41
C LEU A 349 -7.75 -6.37 -1.01
N ALA A 350 -7.04 -5.30 -0.66
CA ALA A 350 -6.45 -5.16 0.67
C ALA A 350 -7.51 -5.13 1.79
N VAL A 351 -8.61 -4.38 1.59
CA VAL A 351 -9.73 -4.29 2.52
C VAL A 351 -10.50 -5.61 2.62
N LEU A 352 -10.65 -6.34 1.51
CA LEU A 352 -11.26 -7.67 1.52
C LEU A 352 -10.48 -8.62 2.43
N LEU A 353 -9.16 -8.66 2.30
CA LEU A 353 -8.29 -9.51 3.10
C LEU A 353 -8.36 -9.14 4.59
N LEU A 354 -8.32 -7.84 4.91
CA LEU A 354 -8.50 -7.34 6.28
C LEU A 354 -9.87 -7.74 6.85
N THR A 355 -10.93 -7.63 6.06
CA THR A 355 -12.30 -8.01 6.46
C THR A 355 -12.38 -9.51 6.77
N MET A 356 -11.78 -10.36 5.92
CA MET A 356 -11.70 -11.80 6.17
C MET A 356 -10.92 -12.12 7.45
N LYS A 357 -9.78 -11.45 7.68
CA LYS A 357 -8.98 -11.59 8.91
C LYS A 357 -9.82 -11.23 10.15
N ILE A 358 -10.50 -10.09 10.14
CA ILE A 358 -11.38 -9.65 11.23
C ILE A 358 -12.49 -10.68 11.51
N ILE A 359 -13.19 -11.17 10.48
CA ILE A 359 -14.26 -12.16 10.63
C ILE A 359 -13.72 -13.46 11.23
N THR A 360 -12.53 -13.91 10.82
CA THR A 360 -11.87 -15.09 11.38
C THR A 360 -11.60 -14.91 12.87
N PHE A 361 -11.00 -13.78 13.29
CA PHE A 361 -10.71 -13.52 14.70
C PHE A 361 -11.96 -13.32 15.56
N ILE A 362 -13.02 -12.70 15.03
CA ILE A 362 -14.32 -12.64 15.69
C ILE A 362 -14.88 -14.05 15.86
N THR A 363 -14.78 -14.91 14.83
CA THR A 363 -15.25 -16.29 14.89
C THR A 363 -14.51 -17.08 15.97
N VAL A 364 -13.17 -17.02 16.02
CA VAL A 364 -12.34 -17.63 17.07
C VAL A 364 -12.81 -17.16 18.45
N THR A 365 -12.96 -15.85 18.61
CA THR A 365 -13.26 -15.23 19.90
C THR A 365 -14.67 -15.56 20.39
N VAL A 366 -15.69 -15.49 19.52
CA VAL A 366 -17.05 -15.90 19.85
C VAL A 366 -17.05 -17.37 20.25
N SER A 367 -16.39 -18.24 19.48
CA SER A 367 -16.33 -19.67 19.76
C SER A 367 -15.81 -19.92 21.16
N ILE A 368 -14.59 -19.47 21.46
CA ILE A 368 -13.94 -19.67 22.77
C ILE A 368 -14.79 -19.09 23.90
N THR A 369 -15.34 -17.89 23.70
CA THR A 369 -16.15 -17.23 24.72
C THR A 369 -17.48 -17.95 24.95
N PHE A 370 -18.08 -18.58 23.94
CA PHE A 370 -19.26 -19.40 24.09
C PHE A 370 -18.97 -20.68 24.88
N TRP A 371 -17.84 -21.33 24.61
CA TRP A 371 -17.47 -22.62 25.23
C TRP A 371 -17.05 -22.48 26.70
N LEU A 372 -16.33 -21.41 27.06
CA LEU A 372 -15.84 -21.24 28.43
C LEU A 372 -16.96 -20.80 29.37
N ARG A 373 -17.33 -21.60 30.38
CA ARG A 373 -18.44 -21.29 31.29
C ARG A 373 -18.13 -20.16 32.29
N LYS A 374 -16.90 -20.09 32.82
CA LYS A 374 -16.53 -19.10 33.86
C LYS A 374 -15.90 -17.84 33.26
N VAL A 375 -16.33 -16.68 33.74
CA VAL A 375 -15.85 -15.36 33.30
C VAL A 375 -14.32 -15.19 33.43
N PRO A 376 -13.66 -15.61 34.52
CA PRO A 376 -12.20 -15.46 34.62
C PRO A 376 -11.43 -16.20 33.52
N TYR A 377 -11.90 -17.38 33.10
CA TYR A 377 -11.24 -18.12 32.01
C TYR A 377 -11.44 -17.46 30.64
N ILE A 378 -12.59 -16.81 30.41
CA ILE A 378 -12.82 -16.02 29.20
C ILE A 378 -11.83 -14.86 29.13
N ILE A 379 -11.69 -14.11 30.23
CA ILE A 379 -10.78 -12.97 30.29
C ILE A 379 -9.34 -13.45 30.09
N MET A 380 -8.92 -14.50 30.80
CA MET A 380 -7.57 -15.05 30.68
C MET A 380 -7.25 -15.52 29.25
N THR A 381 -8.12 -16.32 28.63
CA THR A 381 -7.90 -16.82 27.27
C THR A 381 -7.96 -15.72 26.23
N GLY A 382 -8.87 -14.75 26.37
CA GLY A 382 -8.93 -13.55 25.54
C GLY A 382 -7.63 -12.74 25.60
N SER A 383 -7.11 -12.48 26.81
CA SER A 383 -5.84 -11.76 27.00
C SER A 383 -4.65 -12.52 26.40
N VAL A 384 -4.60 -13.85 26.55
CA VAL A 384 -3.54 -14.68 25.94
C VAL A 384 -3.58 -14.59 24.42
N LEU A 385 -4.77 -14.66 23.80
CA LEU A 385 -4.90 -14.56 22.35
C LEU A 385 -4.53 -13.17 21.81
N VAL A 386 -4.95 -12.11 22.51
CA VAL A 386 -4.56 -10.74 22.17
C VAL A 386 -3.04 -10.56 22.31
N GLY A 387 -2.45 -11.06 23.39
CA GLY A 387 -0.99 -11.04 23.58
C GLY A 387 -0.26 -11.84 22.51
N TYR A 388 -0.76 -13.02 22.13
CA TYR A 388 -0.19 -13.83 21.06
C TYR A 388 -0.28 -13.16 19.69
N LEU A 389 -1.40 -12.50 19.37
CA LEU A 389 -1.54 -11.68 18.16
C LEU A 389 -0.47 -10.59 18.13
N PHE A 390 -0.34 -9.85 19.23
CA PHE A 390 0.62 -8.75 19.34
C PHE A 390 2.07 -9.23 19.18
N VAL A 391 2.46 -10.31 19.86
CA VAL A 391 3.80 -10.89 19.77
C VAL A 391 4.07 -11.46 18.37
N SER A 392 3.10 -12.13 17.76
CA SER A 392 3.24 -12.70 16.42
C SER A 392 3.46 -11.63 15.35
N GLN A 393 2.75 -10.49 15.46
CA GLN A 393 2.86 -9.36 14.54
C GLN A 393 4.17 -8.58 14.73
N LEU A 394 4.65 -8.42 15.97
CA LEU A 394 5.88 -7.65 16.24
C LEU A 394 7.18 -8.42 15.95
N PHE A 395 7.24 -9.70 16.33
CA PHE A 395 8.51 -10.44 16.34
C PHE A 395 8.62 -11.49 15.24
N TYR A 396 7.50 -11.86 14.61
CA TYR A 396 7.44 -12.96 13.64
C TYR A 396 6.60 -12.68 12.38
N PRO A 397 6.63 -11.48 11.77
CA PRO A 397 5.82 -11.19 10.57
C PRO A 397 6.14 -12.14 9.41
N HIS A 398 7.39 -12.62 9.30
CA HIS A 398 7.85 -13.48 8.20
C HIS A 398 7.99 -14.97 8.56
N ALA A 399 8.01 -15.32 9.85
CA ALA A 399 8.52 -16.62 10.29
C ALA A 399 7.51 -17.78 10.18
N LEU A 400 6.20 -17.50 10.07
CA LEU A 400 5.16 -18.52 10.04
C LEU A 400 4.16 -18.25 8.93
N SER A 401 4.50 -18.71 7.72
CA SER A 401 3.67 -18.54 6.51
C SER A 401 2.26 -19.09 6.61
N ILE A 402 1.98 -20.01 7.56
CA ILE A 402 0.67 -20.66 7.75
C ILE A 402 -0.15 -20.01 8.89
N ASN A 403 0.47 -19.14 9.69
CA ASN A 403 -0.17 -18.62 10.90
C ASN A 403 -1.03 -17.37 10.60
N PRO A 404 -2.37 -17.43 10.78
CA PRO A 404 -3.24 -16.27 10.55
C PRO A 404 -2.98 -15.10 11.52
N PHE A 405 -2.28 -15.35 12.63
CA PHE A 405 -1.91 -14.31 13.60
C PHE A 405 -0.69 -13.49 13.16
N SER A 406 0.23 -14.03 12.35
CA SER A 406 1.41 -13.31 11.84
C SER A 406 1.26 -12.82 10.41
N MET A 407 0.21 -13.23 9.71
CA MET A 407 -0.10 -12.80 8.34
C MET A 407 -0.10 -11.26 8.23
N GLU A 408 0.64 -10.73 7.26
CA GLU A 408 0.78 -9.28 6.98
C GLU A 408 -0.45 -8.68 6.26
N ASN A 409 -0.45 -7.35 6.07
CA ASN A 409 -1.58 -6.62 5.51
C ASN A 409 -1.67 -6.83 4.01
N GLY A 410 -2.88 -6.61 3.50
CA GLY A 410 -3.17 -6.75 2.09
C GLY A 410 -2.35 -5.82 1.21
N PHE A 411 -1.96 -4.62 1.64
CA PHE A 411 -1.12 -3.74 0.83
C PHE A 411 0.30 -4.31 0.66
N LYS A 412 0.92 -4.82 1.73
CA LYS A 412 2.22 -5.51 1.68
C LYS A 412 2.16 -6.78 0.83
N ILE A 413 1.11 -7.58 0.97
CA ILE A 413 0.93 -8.82 0.20
C ILE A 413 0.74 -8.52 -1.30
N LEU A 414 -0.11 -7.55 -1.65
CA LEU A 414 -0.35 -7.16 -3.05
C LEU A 414 0.88 -6.49 -3.68
N GLY A 415 1.67 -5.81 -2.86
CA GLY A 415 2.90 -5.15 -3.25
C GLY A 415 4.08 -6.09 -3.51
N GLY A 416 4.02 -7.35 -3.05
CA GLY A 416 5.18 -8.25 -3.03
C GLY A 416 6.15 -7.95 -1.89
N GLY A 417 5.72 -7.23 -0.85
CA GLY A 417 6.50 -7.01 0.37
C GLY A 417 6.38 -8.15 1.38
N ALA A 418 5.42 -9.07 1.20
CA ALA A 418 5.18 -10.19 2.09
C ALA A 418 5.77 -11.50 1.55
N THR A 419 6.06 -12.44 2.45
CA THR A 419 6.56 -13.78 2.10
C THR A 419 5.51 -14.70 1.49
N ILE A 420 4.23 -14.30 1.50
CA ILE A 420 3.10 -15.10 1.01
C ILE A 420 2.34 -14.38 -0.10
N THR A 421 1.73 -15.16 -1.01
CA THR A 421 0.81 -14.63 -2.04
C THR A 421 -0.56 -14.30 -1.43
N TYR A 422 -1.32 -13.46 -2.14
CA TYR A 422 -2.71 -13.13 -1.83
C TYR A 422 -3.62 -14.36 -1.81
N LEU A 423 -3.45 -15.29 -2.77
CA LEU A 423 -4.18 -16.56 -2.78
C LEU A 423 -3.85 -17.43 -1.55
N HIS A 424 -2.56 -17.54 -1.20
CA HIS A 424 -2.12 -18.30 -0.03
C HIS A 424 -2.74 -17.75 1.26
N ALA A 425 -2.72 -16.42 1.40
CA ALA A 425 -3.32 -15.71 2.51
C ALA A 425 -4.83 -15.99 2.66
N ILE A 426 -5.59 -15.94 1.56
CA ILE A 426 -7.01 -16.30 1.55
C ILE A 426 -7.22 -17.76 1.99
N LEU A 427 -6.41 -18.68 1.47
CA LEU A 427 -6.56 -20.11 1.77
C LEU A 427 -6.28 -20.42 3.24
N ILE A 428 -5.31 -19.74 3.87
CA ILE A 428 -5.06 -19.85 5.31
C ILE A 428 -6.28 -19.39 6.12
N LEU A 429 -6.86 -18.25 5.76
CA LEU A 429 -8.04 -17.72 6.44
C LEU A 429 -9.25 -18.65 6.26
N ILE A 430 -9.49 -19.16 5.05
CA ILE A 430 -10.56 -20.13 4.77
C ILE A 430 -10.34 -21.44 5.53
N ALA A 431 -9.12 -21.99 5.51
CA ALA A 431 -8.79 -23.22 6.22
C ALA A 431 -9.00 -23.06 7.73
N THR A 432 -8.54 -21.94 8.30
CA THR A 432 -8.76 -21.60 9.71
C THR A 432 -10.26 -21.53 10.00
N TRP A 433 -11.04 -20.88 9.14
CA TRP A 433 -12.48 -20.75 9.32
C TRP A 433 -13.22 -22.09 9.21
N LEU A 434 -12.83 -22.96 8.29
CA LEU A 434 -13.37 -24.31 8.16
C LEU A 434 -13.10 -25.16 9.40
N VAL A 435 -11.87 -25.12 9.92
CA VAL A 435 -11.51 -25.82 11.17
C VAL A 435 -12.38 -25.34 12.33
N LEU A 436 -12.59 -24.02 12.44
CA LEU A 436 -13.46 -23.45 13.48
C LEU A 436 -14.92 -23.88 13.33
N ILE A 437 -15.44 -23.92 12.10
CA ILE A 437 -16.81 -24.38 11.83
C ILE A 437 -16.99 -25.84 12.24
N VAL A 438 -16.06 -26.71 11.85
CA VAL A 438 -16.09 -28.14 12.19
C VAL A 438 -15.97 -28.32 13.70
N PHE A 439 -15.04 -27.63 14.34
CA PHE A 439 -14.85 -27.67 15.79
C PHE A 439 -16.11 -27.21 16.55
N ASN A 440 -16.71 -26.10 16.13
CA ASN A 440 -17.92 -25.59 16.74
C ASN A 440 -19.10 -26.55 16.58
N LYS A 441 -19.21 -27.21 15.43
CA LYS A 441 -20.24 -28.22 15.19
C LYS A 441 -20.06 -29.45 16.08
N ILE A 442 -18.84 -29.99 16.15
CA ILE A 442 -18.53 -31.17 16.97
C ILE A 442 -18.82 -30.91 18.45
N ILE A 443 -18.41 -29.75 18.98
CA ILE A 443 -18.68 -29.44 20.38
C ILE A 443 -20.17 -29.15 20.60
N SER A 444 -20.87 -28.52 19.64
CA SER A 444 -22.32 -28.31 19.78
C SER A 444 -23.10 -29.61 19.87
N ASP A 445 -22.68 -30.63 19.12
CA ASP A 445 -23.34 -31.94 19.12
C ASP A 445 -23.05 -32.71 20.42
N LYS A 446 -21.93 -32.44 21.09
CA LYS A 446 -21.59 -33.01 22.41
C LYS A 446 -22.17 -32.24 23.60
N CYS A 447 -22.48 -30.96 23.44
CA CYS A 447 -23.00 -30.08 24.48
C CYS A 447 -24.52 -29.93 24.47
N SER A 448 -25.27 -30.88 23.87
CA SER A 448 -26.73 -30.92 23.98
C SER A 448 -27.16 -31.13 25.43
N ILE A 449 -27.38 -30.00 26.12
CA ILE A 449 -28.17 -29.76 27.34
C ILE A 449 -28.07 -30.88 28.39
N GLU A 450 -27.08 -30.73 29.28
CA GLU A 450 -27.26 -30.95 30.72
C GLU A 450 -27.24 -29.60 31.44
#